data_AF-A0A2W5A1H9-F1
#
_entry.id   AF-A0A2W5A1H9-F1
#
_cell.length_a   1.000
_cell.length_b   1.000
_cell.length_c   1.000
_cell.angle_alpha   90.00
_cell.angle_beta   90.00
_cell.angle_gamma   90.00
#
_symmetry.space_group_name_H-M   'P 1'
#
loop_
_entity.id
_entity.type
_entity.pdbx_description
1 polymer ?
#
loop_
_entity_poly.entity_id
_entity_poly.type
_entity_poly.pdbx_seq_one_letter_code
_entity_poly.pdbx_strand_id
1 'polypeptide(L)'
;MATKQEILKDVCSHANRQVQALYPNLQLMFIHHNSGNFHEIVSTQEHALAGHPAGRTAQAILEKNNNREQSGFIGMAIHHAVKWFGLASSDSLLALFNINADEFTNVRDLRRSIYHFTWHAIDLMEVRKKKEYAAKFRSGPMIPKRSPMNLARLNLQADIFSGVMCALEGEADAMGTLARQRSNDSITPVQARRAEDYPFPIALEPAQYAFEALTAIKPSKEKFMHFAQRVALEVGRTFEDQSIREWWAFSEPAQDMAWRNYPAEHILGCASYTCEDPLVRSIAHLVSDITGIAPEDVLKSGTSYNAFAKSNHNQILHREIAEKTFEDAIARGVMEESGRPLITAANEQNENLTEGIILGWCANALQAAGRAFENALVTGISPAQAARMEFMGTSDIPTWESLKKMGDDIIDQKRKGFGVTMGHVADIGNSNPEFAPVLNSIRVTMKDPDYVRKLEAANDLATRPTVAPAGPAPKGPAPKTPAPAPAFIPAAPAPGLGGGGRTSIRNRTIMERQRRQPQDTQSGDNEITE
;
A
#
# COMPACT_ATOMS: atom_id res chain seq x y z
N MET A 1 23.00 -15.45 -19.42
CA MET A 1 22.10 -14.44 -18.81
C MET A 1 22.54 -14.26 -17.38
N ALA A 2 22.62 -13.02 -16.87
CA ALA A 2 22.99 -12.79 -15.48
C ALA A 2 21.89 -13.31 -14.54
N THR A 3 22.28 -13.87 -13.40
CA THR A 3 21.31 -14.32 -12.38
C THR A 3 20.66 -13.12 -11.69
N LYS A 4 19.46 -13.30 -11.11
CA LYS A 4 18.76 -12.25 -10.33
C LYS A 4 19.66 -11.67 -9.22
N GLN A 5 20.50 -12.52 -8.63
CA GLN A 5 21.43 -12.15 -7.57
C GLN A 5 22.65 -11.36 -8.07
N GLU A 6 23.14 -11.63 -9.28
CA GLU A 6 24.19 -10.82 -9.92
C GLU A 6 23.69 -9.41 -10.24
N ILE A 7 22.49 -9.30 -10.82
CA ILE A 7 21.88 -8.00 -11.12
C ILE A 7 21.68 -7.18 -9.84
N LEU A 8 21.21 -7.83 -8.77
CA LEU A 8 21.04 -7.20 -7.47
C LEU A 8 22.37 -6.65 -6.93
N LYS A 9 23.42 -7.46 -6.94
CA LYS A 9 24.76 -7.04 -6.52
C LYS A 9 25.30 -5.87 -7.35
N ASP A 10 25.06 -5.87 -8.66
CA ASP A 10 25.52 -4.80 -9.55
C ASP A 10 24.82 -3.46 -9.24
N VAL A 11 23.49 -3.47 -9.08
CA VAL A 11 22.71 -2.28 -8.73
C VAL A 11 23.15 -1.71 -7.38
N CYS A 12 23.30 -2.57 -6.37
CA CYS A 12 23.75 -2.18 -5.03
C CYS A 12 25.17 -1.61 -5.03
N SER A 13 26.09 -2.24 -5.76
CA SER A 13 27.48 -1.78 -5.89
C SER A 13 27.57 -0.44 -6.60
N HIS A 14 26.73 -0.23 -7.62
CA HIS A 14 26.65 1.03 -8.34
C HIS A 14 26.17 2.18 -7.45
N ALA A 15 25.09 1.97 -6.69
CA ALA A 15 24.62 2.96 -5.71
C ALA A 15 25.69 3.28 -4.65
N ASN A 16 26.38 2.25 -4.12
CA ASN A 16 27.47 2.45 -3.16
C ASN A 16 28.60 3.33 -3.73
N ARG A 17 29.05 3.08 -4.98
CA ARG A 17 30.08 3.90 -5.62
C ARG A 17 29.66 5.37 -5.79
N GLN A 18 28.42 5.60 -6.21
CA GLN A 18 27.91 6.96 -6.38
C GLN A 18 27.80 7.70 -5.03
N VAL A 19 27.41 7.01 -3.95
CA VAL A 19 27.38 7.60 -2.61
C VAL A 19 28.79 7.87 -2.08
N GLN A 20 29.73 6.93 -2.23
CA GLN A 20 31.11 7.11 -1.79
C GLN A 20 31.82 8.29 -2.48
N ALA A 21 31.47 8.58 -3.73
CA ALA A 21 31.98 9.75 -4.43
C ALA A 21 31.53 11.08 -3.78
N LEU A 22 30.33 11.13 -3.19
CA LEU A 22 29.79 12.32 -2.52
C LEU A 22 30.09 12.34 -1.00
N TYR A 23 30.18 11.16 -0.39
CA TYR A 23 30.39 10.92 1.03
C TYR A 23 31.52 9.88 1.24
N PRO A 24 32.80 10.28 1.16
CA PRO A 24 33.92 9.32 1.19
C PRO A 24 34.03 8.48 2.45
N ASN A 25 33.40 8.90 3.55
CA ASN A 25 33.38 8.19 4.83
C ASN A 25 32.14 7.32 5.04
N LEU A 26 31.21 7.27 4.08
CA LEU A 26 29.99 6.49 4.12
C LEU A 26 30.05 5.32 3.14
N GLN A 27 29.99 4.10 3.66
CA GLN A 27 29.82 2.88 2.89
C GLN A 27 28.39 2.35 3.05
N LEU A 28 27.81 1.86 1.95
CA LEU A 28 26.53 1.16 1.94
C LEU A 28 26.76 -0.36 1.93
N MET A 29 26.09 -1.07 2.82
CA MET A 29 26.09 -2.53 2.87
C MET A 29 24.66 -3.07 2.73
N PHE A 30 24.44 -3.78 1.63
CA PHE A 30 23.16 -4.40 1.30
C PHE A 30 23.20 -5.89 1.63
N ILE A 31 22.30 -6.31 2.51
CA ILE A 31 22.14 -7.69 2.94
C ILE A 31 21.04 -8.30 2.09
N HIS A 32 21.45 -9.13 1.13
CA HIS A 32 20.55 -9.76 0.19
C HIS A 32 20.07 -11.09 0.74
N HIS A 33 18.76 -11.32 0.72
CA HIS A 33 18.15 -12.55 1.22
C HIS A 33 16.85 -12.85 0.42
N ASN A 34 16.29 -14.04 0.63
CA ASN A 34 14.95 -14.41 0.17
C ASN A 34 14.02 -14.54 1.39
N SER A 35 12.72 -14.66 1.18
CA SER A 35 11.77 -14.81 2.28
C SER A 35 12.09 -16.06 3.11
N GLY A 36 12.05 -15.93 4.44
CA GLY A 36 12.32 -17.01 5.39
C GLY A 36 13.79 -17.32 5.69
N ASN A 37 14.77 -16.66 5.03
CA ASN A 37 16.19 -16.95 5.25
C ASN A 37 17.01 -15.77 5.82
N PHE A 38 16.37 -14.66 6.17
CA PHE A 38 17.08 -13.46 6.63
C PHE A 38 17.95 -13.73 7.87
N HIS A 39 17.43 -14.48 8.84
CA HIS A 39 18.15 -14.82 10.08
C HIS A 39 19.47 -15.56 9.82
N GLU A 40 19.45 -16.53 8.89
CA GLU A 40 20.64 -17.29 8.49
C GLU A 40 21.63 -16.41 7.73
N ILE A 41 21.15 -15.52 6.87
CA ILE A 41 22.03 -14.59 6.16
C ILE A 41 22.72 -13.63 7.15
N VAL A 42 22.01 -13.12 8.16
CA VAL A 42 22.58 -12.22 9.17
C VAL A 42 23.67 -12.92 9.99
N SER A 43 23.48 -14.18 10.39
CA SER A 43 24.49 -14.92 11.17
C SER A 43 25.78 -15.16 10.39
N THR A 44 25.71 -15.21 9.05
CA THR A 44 26.88 -15.38 8.18
C THR A 44 27.59 -14.07 7.81
N GLN A 45 27.02 -12.90 8.14
CA GLN A 45 27.62 -11.59 7.81
C GLN A 45 28.77 -11.18 8.74
N GLU A 46 29.01 -11.88 9.85
CA GLU A 46 30.02 -11.49 10.85
C GLU A 46 31.42 -11.32 10.24
N HIS A 47 31.82 -12.25 9.37
CA HIS A 47 33.12 -12.18 8.66
C HIS A 47 33.20 -11.01 7.67
N ALA A 48 32.11 -10.70 6.96
CA ALA A 48 32.06 -9.58 6.02
C ALA A 48 32.17 -8.23 6.74
N LEU A 49 31.63 -8.15 7.96
CA LEU A 49 31.66 -6.95 8.79
C LEU A 49 32.98 -6.75 9.54
N ALA A 50 33.71 -7.83 9.86
CA ALA A 50 34.94 -7.78 10.63
C ALA A 50 36.02 -6.85 10.02
N GLY A 51 36.01 -6.66 8.69
CA GLY A 51 36.97 -5.78 7.99
C GLY A 51 36.66 -4.28 8.08
N HIS A 52 35.47 -3.88 8.53
CA HIS A 52 35.09 -2.47 8.60
C HIS A 52 35.24 -1.91 10.04
N PRO A 53 35.74 -0.67 10.26
CA PRO A 53 35.92 -0.11 11.60
C PRO A 53 34.64 -0.04 12.45
N ALA A 54 33.48 0.10 11.79
CA ALA A 54 32.15 0.09 12.43
C ALA A 54 31.49 -1.31 12.48
N GLY A 55 32.22 -2.38 12.12
CA GLY A 55 31.68 -3.73 11.92
C GLY A 55 30.98 -4.33 13.14
N ARG A 56 31.57 -4.21 14.33
CA ARG A 56 30.95 -4.71 15.58
C ARG A 56 29.62 -4.02 15.89
N THR A 57 29.56 -2.70 15.68
CA THR A 57 28.33 -1.93 15.87
C THR A 57 27.29 -2.32 14.82
N ALA A 58 27.71 -2.54 13.58
CA ALA A 58 26.83 -2.98 12.52
C ALA A 58 26.23 -4.36 12.82
N GLN A 59 27.04 -5.32 13.25
CA GLN A 59 26.58 -6.66 13.66
C GLN A 59 25.49 -6.56 14.74
N ALA A 60 25.73 -5.75 15.78
CA ALA A 60 24.75 -5.53 16.84
C ALA A 60 23.44 -4.87 16.37
N ILE A 61 23.46 -4.07 15.29
CA ILE A 61 22.24 -3.52 14.68
C ILE A 61 21.49 -4.64 13.96
N LEU A 62 22.18 -5.49 13.19
CA LEU A 62 21.55 -6.57 12.43
C LEU A 62 20.90 -7.61 13.33
N GLU A 63 21.60 -8.04 14.39
CA GLU A 63 21.06 -9.01 15.35
C GLU A 63 19.78 -8.53 16.02
N LYS A 64 19.68 -7.23 16.32
CA LYS A 64 18.47 -6.62 16.90
C LYS A 64 17.31 -6.44 15.92
N ASN A 65 17.56 -6.56 14.62
CA ASN A 65 16.56 -6.38 13.56
C ASN A 65 16.35 -7.67 12.76
N ASN A 66 16.83 -8.82 13.24
CA ASN A 66 16.85 -10.11 12.52
C ASN A 66 15.47 -10.71 12.20
N ASN A 67 14.38 -10.06 12.62
CA ASN A 67 13.00 -10.42 12.33
C ASN A 67 12.37 -9.57 11.22
N ARG A 68 13.10 -8.60 10.65
CA ARG A 68 12.62 -7.75 9.56
C ARG A 68 13.02 -8.34 8.22
N GLU A 69 12.09 -9.03 7.57
CA GLU A 69 12.32 -9.57 6.22
C GLU A 69 11.98 -8.57 5.11
N GLN A 70 11.30 -7.46 5.41
CA GLN A 70 10.96 -6.48 4.39
C GLN A 70 12.19 -5.69 3.93
N SER A 71 12.29 -5.37 2.64
CA SER A 71 13.39 -4.55 2.14
C SER A 71 13.33 -3.14 2.74
N GLY A 72 14.48 -2.61 3.16
CA GLY A 72 14.52 -1.28 3.75
C GLY A 72 15.88 -0.89 4.31
N PHE A 73 15.97 0.38 4.66
CA PHE A 73 17.10 0.91 5.42
C PHE A 73 16.94 0.57 6.91
N ILE A 74 17.95 -0.09 7.48
CA ILE A 74 17.92 -0.55 8.88
C ILE A 74 18.47 0.54 9.81
N GLY A 75 19.60 1.14 9.44
CA GLY A 75 20.30 2.14 10.25
C GLY A 75 21.76 2.29 9.85
N MET A 76 22.50 3.08 10.64
CA MET A 76 23.88 3.42 10.37
C MET A 76 24.77 3.11 11.58
N ALA A 77 25.86 2.39 11.35
CA ALA A 77 26.90 2.12 12.33
C ALA A 77 28.03 3.16 12.19
N ILE A 78 28.46 3.74 13.30
CA ILE A 78 29.44 4.84 13.30
C ILE A 78 30.65 4.44 14.14
N HIS A 79 31.83 4.55 13.54
CA HIS A 79 33.10 4.45 14.23
C HIS A 79 33.84 5.79 14.15
N HIS A 80 34.34 6.25 15.30
CA HIS A 80 35.17 7.45 15.39
C HIS A 80 36.56 7.06 15.91
N ALA A 81 37.58 7.40 15.13
CA ALA A 81 38.96 7.19 15.50
C ALA A 81 39.66 8.53 15.70
N VAL A 82 40.30 8.70 16.85
CA VAL A 82 41.23 9.80 17.11
C VAL A 82 42.62 9.33 16.70
N LYS A 83 43.29 10.12 15.84
CA LYS A 83 44.64 9.86 15.33
C LYS A 83 45.59 10.95 15.86
N TRP A 84 46.89 10.66 15.81
CA TRP A 84 47.96 11.63 16.12
C TRP A 84 47.77 12.35 17.48
N PHE A 85 47.58 11.60 18.57
CA PHE A 85 47.42 12.15 19.93
C PHE A 85 46.31 13.21 20.09
N GLY A 86 45.26 13.17 19.25
CA GLY A 86 44.15 14.15 19.32
C GLY A 86 44.17 15.23 18.25
N LEU A 87 45.22 15.31 17.44
CA LEU A 87 45.36 16.33 16.41
C LEU A 87 44.56 16.04 15.13
N ALA A 88 44.14 14.79 14.93
CA ALA A 88 43.30 14.41 13.81
C ALA A 88 42.20 13.45 14.28
N SER A 89 41.04 13.51 13.63
CA SER A 89 40.00 12.50 13.81
C SER A 89 39.45 12.06 12.46
N SER A 90 38.96 10.83 12.39
CA SER A 90 38.31 10.30 11.20
C SER A 90 37.12 9.47 11.60
N ASP A 91 36.02 9.68 10.87
CA ASP A 91 34.82 8.86 11.00
C ASP A 91 34.78 7.80 9.90
N SER A 92 34.28 6.62 10.23
CA SER A 92 33.94 5.56 9.28
C SER A 92 32.51 5.13 9.54
N LEU A 93 31.64 5.28 8.54
CA LEU A 93 30.21 5.03 8.65
C LEU A 93 29.79 3.89 7.72
N LEU A 94 28.95 3.00 8.24
CA LEU A 94 28.39 1.88 7.50
C LEU A 94 26.86 1.93 7.57
N ALA A 95 26.20 2.24 6.46
CA ALA A 95 24.75 2.18 6.33
C ALA A 95 24.32 0.75 5.97
N LEU A 96 23.35 0.21 6.70
CA LEU A 96 22.88 -1.16 6.58
C LEU A 96 21.49 -1.20 5.94
N PHE A 97 21.35 -2.06 4.95
CA PHE A 97 20.11 -2.27 4.22
C PHE A 97 19.75 -3.74 4.23
N ASN A 98 18.48 -4.02 4.43
CA ASN A 98 17.90 -5.32 4.16
C ASN A 98 17.29 -5.31 2.76
N ILE A 99 17.53 -6.33 1.93
CA ILE A 99 16.91 -6.45 0.61
C ILE A 99 16.41 -7.87 0.40
N ASN A 100 15.09 -8.02 0.43
CA ASN A 100 14.40 -9.25 0.07
C ASN A 100 14.24 -9.32 -1.45
N ALA A 101 14.93 -10.26 -2.08
CA ALA A 101 14.88 -10.41 -3.52
C ALA A 101 13.47 -10.77 -4.03
N ASP A 102 12.63 -11.42 -3.22
CA ASP A 102 11.29 -11.87 -3.62
C ASP A 102 10.29 -10.72 -3.80
N GLU A 103 10.55 -9.55 -3.20
CA GLU A 103 9.72 -8.35 -3.36
C GLU A 103 9.83 -7.71 -4.75
N PHE A 104 10.85 -8.08 -5.53
CA PHE A 104 11.14 -7.45 -6.81
C PHE A 104 10.90 -8.42 -7.97
N THR A 105 9.96 -8.04 -8.85
CA THR A 105 9.64 -8.78 -10.06
C THR A 105 10.54 -8.40 -11.24
N ASN A 106 11.09 -7.17 -11.23
CA ASN A 106 11.99 -6.69 -12.27
C ASN A 106 13.10 -5.77 -11.72
N VAL A 107 14.11 -5.57 -12.57
CA VAL A 107 15.34 -4.83 -12.23
C VAL A 107 15.09 -3.33 -12.04
N ARG A 108 14.11 -2.75 -12.73
CA ARG A 108 13.80 -1.31 -12.63
C ARG A 108 13.19 -1.00 -11.27
N ASP A 109 12.25 -1.82 -10.81
CA ASP A 109 11.67 -1.72 -9.47
C ASP A 109 12.73 -1.86 -8.39
N LEU A 110 13.61 -2.85 -8.53
CA LEU A 110 14.74 -3.02 -7.63
C LEU A 110 15.62 -1.77 -7.58
N ARG A 111 16.01 -1.24 -8.75
CA ARG A 111 16.86 -0.02 -8.82
C ARG A 111 16.18 1.18 -8.15
N ARG A 112 14.90 1.42 -8.42
CA ARG A 112 14.13 2.49 -7.78
C ARG A 112 14.12 2.34 -6.26
N SER A 113 13.85 1.14 -5.75
CA SER A 113 13.86 0.88 -4.31
C SER A 113 15.24 1.02 -3.69
N ILE A 114 16.32 0.59 -4.36
CA ILE A 114 17.68 0.81 -3.88
C ILE A 114 17.99 2.30 -3.77
N TYR A 115 17.63 3.12 -4.77
CA TYR A 115 17.80 4.57 -4.67
C TYR A 115 16.91 5.19 -3.60
N HIS A 116 15.67 4.73 -3.46
CA HIS A 116 14.78 5.15 -2.39
C HIS A 116 15.44 4.90 -1.02
N PHE A 117 15.91 3.69 -0.73
CA PHE A 117 16.56 3.41 0.55
C PHE A 117 17.88 4.17 0.71
N THR A 118 18.64 4.34 -0.38
CA THR A 118 19.88 5.13 -0.36
C THR A 118 19.61 6.57 0.11
N TRP A 119 18.48 7.17 -0.28
CA TRP A 119 18.06 8.47 0.24
C TRP A 119 17.95 8.50 1.77
N HIS A 120 17.38 7.45 2.39
CA HIS A 120 17.25 7.38 3.84
C HIS A 120 18.61 7.41 4.55
N ALA A 121 19.62 6.76 3.97
CA ALA A 121 20.98 6.79 4.49
C ALA A 121 21.65 8.16 4.30
N ILE A 122 21.46 8.80 3.13
CA ILE A 122 21.94 10.15 2.85
C ILE A 122 21.32 11.16 3.82
N ASP A 123 20.00 11.12 4.00
CA ASP A 123 19.30 12.02 4.93
C ASP A 123 19.79 11.80 6.37
N LEU A 124 19.98 10.55 6.81
CA LEU A 124 20.50 10.28 8.15
C LEU A 124 21.93 10.83 8.32
N MET A 125 22.76 10.74 7.28
CA MET A 125 24.10 11.33 7.26
C MET A 125 24.04 12.86 7.36
N GLU A 126 23.13 13.52 6.65
CA GLU A 126 22.93 14.97 6.75
C GLU A 126 22.40 15.40 8.12
N VAL A 127 21.48 14.63 8.71
CA VAL A 127 21.01 14.85 10.09
C VAL A 127 22.18 14.77 11.07
N ARG A 128 23.07 13.78 10.92
CA ARG A 128 24.25 13.63 11.79
C ARG A 128 25.17 14.85 11.75
N LYS A 129 25.31 15.51 10.60
CA LYS A 129 26.16 16.72 10.45
C LYS A 129 25.65 17.91 11.26
N LYS A 130 24.38 17.93 11.68
CA LYS A 130 23.84 18.99 12.55
C LYS A 130 24.49 18.93 13.93
N LYS A 131 24.79 20.09 14.50
CA LYS A 131 25.54 20.24 15.77
C LYS A 131 24.96 19.43 16.93
N GLU A 132 23.63 19.37 17.03
CA GLU A 132 22.91 18.65 18.08
C GLU A 132 23.08 17.12 18.01
N TYR A 133 23.27 16.56 16.80
CA TYR A 133 23.41 15.13 16.56
C TYR A 133 24.86 14.69 16.45
N ALA A 134 25.75 15.55 15.95
CA ALA A 134 27.18 15.25 15.81
C ALA A 134 27.84 14.86 17.15
N ALA A 135 27.46 15.53 18.24
CA ALA A 135 27.96 15.21 19.57
C ALA A 135 27.34 13.92 20.14
N LYS A 136 26.05 13.68 19.88
CA LYS A 136 25.30 12.52 20.40
C LYS A 136 25.70 11.22 19.70
N PHE A 137 26.01 11.29 18.41
CA PHE A 137 26.34 10.15 17.55
C PHE A 137 27.79 10.22 17.06
N ARG A 138 28.72 10.42 18.02
CA ARG A 138 30.16 10.32 17.74
C ARG A 138 30.54 8.90 17.34
N SER A 139 30.06 7.90 18.05
CA SER A 139 30.23 6.48 17.74
C SER A 139 29.01 5.67 18.16
N GLY A 140 28.89 4.44 17.65
CA GLY A 140 27.79 3.54 17.96
C GLY A 140 26.65 3.59 16.94
N PRO A 141 25.48 3.01 17.27
CA PRO A 141 24.38 2.85 16.34
C PRO A 141 23.55 4.14 16.22
N MET A 142 23.20 4.51 15.00
CA MET A 142 22.23 5.55 14.69
C MET A 142 21.07 4.90 13.92
N ILE A 143 19.97 4.63 14.62
CA ILE A 143 18.76 4.03 14.05
C ILE A 143 17.72 5.13 13.89
N PRO A 144 17.14 5.32 12.69
CA PRO A 144 16.15 6.37 12.46
C PRO A 144 14.89 6.07 13.27
N LYS A 145 14.53 6.97 14.20
CA LYS A 145 13.20 7.03 14.81
C LYS A 145 12.50 8.27 14.29
N ARG A 146 11.43 8.10 13.53
CA ARG A 146 10.68 9.19 12.92
C ARG A 146 9.23 9.11 13.34
N SER A 147 8.61 10.27 13.56
CA SER A 147 7.16 10.36 13.62
C SER A 147 6.57 9.98 12.24
N PRO A 148 5.31 9.53 12.17
CA PRO A 148 4.67 9.21 10.89
C PRO A 148 4.78 10.34 9.86
N MET A 149 4.58 11.59 10.29
CA MET A 149 4.71 12.77 9.42
C MET A 149 6.14 12.93 8.85
N ASN A 150 7.16 12.77 9.69
CA ASN A 150 8.55 12.86 9.24
C ASN A 150 8.97 11.67 8.37
N LEU A 151 8.34 10.50 8.54
CA LEU A 151 8.54 9.35 7.67
C LEU A 151 7.90 9.59 6.30
N ALA A 152 6.65 10.05 6.24
CA ALA A 152 5.98 10.35 4.98
C ALA A 152 6.72 11.44 4.17
N ARG A 153 7.21 12.49 4.85
CA ARG A 153 8.08 13.52 4.23
C ARG A 153 9.38 12.93 3.70
N LEU A 154 10.02 12.04 4.46
CA LEU A 154 11.24 11.40 4.01
C LEU A 154 10.99 10.52 2.79
N ASN A 155 9.91 9.74 2.80
CA ASN A 155 9.53 8.87 1.70
C ASN A 155 9.17 9.67 0.45
N LEU A 156 8.52 10.83 0.61
CA LEU A 156 8.30 11.78 -0.49
C LEU A 156 9.62 12.18 -1.16
N GLN A 157 10.59 12.62 -0.36
CA GLN A 157 11.90 13.02 -0.86
C GLN A 157 12.66 11.83 -1.45
N ALA A 158 12.54 10.65 -0.86
CA ALA A 158 13.16 9.42 -1.35
C ALA A 158 12.58 8.98 -2.70
N ASP A 159 11.27 9.10 -2.90
CA ASP A 159 10.60 8.82 -4.17
C ASP A 159 11.00 9.85 -5.25
N ILE A 160 11.05 11.14 -4.92
CA ILE A 160 11.56 12.18 -5.83
C ILE A 160 13.02 11.88 -6.21
N PHE A 161 13.87 11.61 -5.22
CA PHE A 161 15.28 11.30 -5.41
C PHE A 161 15.47 10.07 -6.32
N SER A 162 14.76 8.98 -6.03
CA SER A 162 14.88 7.73 -6.80
C SER A 162 14.35 7.87 -8.23
N GLY A 163 13.22 8.57 -8.41
CA GLY A 163 12.66 8.87 -9.73
C GLY A 163 13.63 9.70 -10.58
N VAL A 164 14.22 10.75 -10.00
CA VAL A 164 15.21 11.60 -10.69
C VAL A 164 16.49 10.81 -11.01
N MET A 165 17.00 10.01 -10.07
CA MET A 165 18.19 9.17 -10.31
C MET A 165 17.96 8.21 -11.48
N CYS A 166 16.87 7.46 -11.46
CA CYS A 166 16.55 6.54 -12.56
C CYS A 166 16.39 7.27 -13.90
N ALA A 167 15.73 8.43 -13.91
CA ALA A 167 15.56 9.23 -15.12
C ALA A 167 16.90 9.76 -15.67
N LEU A 168 17.81 10.25 -14.81
CA LEU A 168 19.17 10.64 -15.20
C LEU A 168 19.99 9.47 -15.76
N GLU A 169 19.75 8.26 -15.27
CA GLU A 169 20.37 7.03 -15.77
C GLU A 169 19.72 6.47 -17.06
N GLY A 170 18.75 7.19 -17.62
CA GLY A 170 18.13 6.89 -18.91
C GLY A 170 16.87 6.04 -18.84
N GLU A 171 16.28 5.84 -17.66
CA GLU A 171 14.96 5.23 -17.53
C GLU A 171 13.87 6.24 -17.93
N ALA A 172 13.30 6.05 -19.11
CA ALA A 172 12.19 6.87 -19.58
C ALA A 172 10.97 6.73 -18.64
N ASP A 173 10.36 7.87 -18.32
CA ASP A 173 9.18 7.96 -17.45
C ASP A 173 9.33 7.26 -16.07
N ALA A 174 10.53 7.28 -15.49
CA ALA A 174 10.77 6.70 -14.17
C ALA A 174 9.87 7.29 -13.09
N MET A 175 9.66 8.62 -13.10
CA MET A 175 8.79 9.32 -12.15
C MET A 175 7.31 8.99 -12.36
N GLY A 176 6.81 8.98 -13.60
CA GLY A 176 5.41 8.61 -13.86
C GLY A 176 5.12 7.16 -13.49
N THR A 177 6.06 6.25 -13.75
CA THR A 177 5.95 4.85 -13.33
C THR A 177 5.92 4.71 -11.81
N LEU A 178 6.78 5.42 -11.08
CA LEU A 178 6.81 5.39 -9.62
C LEU A 178 5.51 5.98 -9.02
N ALA A 179 5.03 7.10 -9.55
CA ALA A 179 3.77 7.70 -9.11
C ALA A 179 2.60 6.76 -9.36
N ARG A 180 2.53 6.10 -10.53
CA ARG A 180 1.52 5.07 -10.82
C ARG A 180 1.56 3.92 -9.82
N GLN A 181 2.76 3.47 -9.44
CA GLN A 181 2.90 2.44 -8.41
C GLN A 181 2.33 2.91 -7.07
N ARG A 182 2.72 4.10 -6.58
CA ARG A 182 2.20 4.64 -5.31
C ARG A 182 0.70 4.90 -5.33
N SER A 183 0.18 5.40 -6.44
CA SER A 183 -1.27 5.59 -6.65
C SER A 183 -2.01 4.25 -6.64
N ASN A 184 -1.52 3.23 -7.33
CA ASN A 184 -2.11 1.89 -7.27
C ASN A 184 -2.04 1.29 -5.86
N ASP A 185 -0.91 1.46 -5.17
CA ASP A 185 -0.74 0.98 -3.79
C ASP A 185 -1.80 1.60 -2.85
N SER A 186 -2.29 2.81 -3.11
CA SER A 186 -3.31 3.47 -2.28
C SER A 186 -4.73 2.88 -2.44
N ILE A 187 -5.03 2.25 -3.57
CA ILE A 187 -6.36 1.73 -3.93
C ILE A 187 -6.38 0.21 -4.10
N THR A 188 -5.30 -0.48 -3.70
CA THR A 188 -5.19 -1.94 -3.70
C THR A 188 -4.55 -2.43 -2.40
N PRO A 189 -4.84 -3.67 -1.93
CA PRO A 189 -4.18 -4.21 -0.74
C PRO A 189 -2.68 -4.38 -0.94
N VAL A 190 -1.86 -3.76 -0.07
CA VAL A 190 -0.39 -3.89 -0.11
C VAL A 190 0.18 -4.26 1.26
N GLN A 191 0.79 -5.44 1.37
CA GLN A 191 1.40 -5.93 2.62
C GLN A 191 2.79 -5.34 2.89
N ALA A 192 3.55 -5.05 1.84
CA ALA A 192 4.95 -4.66 1.97
C ALA A 192 5.15 -3.26 2.56
N ARG A 193 4.11 -2.42 2.53
CA ARG A 193 4.19 -1.02 2.95
C ARG A 193 2.82 -0.43 3.19
N ARG A 194 2.78 0.60 4.03
CA ARG A 194 1.64 1.49 4.22
C ARG A 194 1.61 2.54 3.12
N ALA A 195 0.63 2.48 2.22
CA ALA A 195 0.54 3.40 1.08
C ALA A 195 0.44 4.88 1.52
N GLU A 196 -0.11 5.10 2.71
CA GLU A 196 -0.31 6.42 3.30
C GLU A 196 1.03 7.11 3.60
N ASP A 197 2.09 6.34 3.83
CA ASP A 197 3.45 6.86 4.08
C ASP A 197 4.18 7.30 2.79
N TYR A 198 3.56 7.23 1.60
CA TYR A 198 4.21 7.53 0.30
C TYR A 198 3.43 8.55 -0.54
N PRO A 199 3.46 9.85 -0.16
CA PRO A 199 2.68 10.90 -0.83
C PRO A 199 3.32 11.38 -2.15
N PHE A 200 4.14 10.58 -2.83
CA PHE A 200 4.77 11.00 -4.08
C PHE A 200 3.79 11.41 -5.20
N PRO A 201 2.60 10.79 -5.35
CA PRO A 201 1.64 11.18 -6.39
C PRO A 201 1.32 12.68 -6.40
N ILE A 202 1.12 13.30 -5.23
CA ILE A 202 0.81 14.74 -5.12
C ILE A 202 1.99 15.65 -5.50
N ALA A 203 3.20 15.09 -5.61
CA ALA A 203 4.42 15.82 -6.00
C ALA A 203 4.95 15.46 -7.38
N LEU A 204 4.22 14.66 -8.17
CA LEU A 204 4.65 14.22 -9.49
C LEU A 204 4.94 15.42 -10.42
N GLU A 205 4.01 16.36 -10.55
CA GLU A 205 4.17 17.49 -11.47
C GLU A 205 5.33 18.42 -11.07
N PRO A 206 5.46 18.87 -9.80
CA PRO A 206 6.62 19.66 -9.38
C PRO A 206 7.95 18.93 -9.57
N ALA A 207 8.00 17.62 -9.33
CA ALA A 207 9.20 16.80 -9.54
C ALA A 207 9.58 16.72 -11.03
N GLN A 208 8.60 16.49 -11.91
CA GLN A 208 8.81 16.49 -13.36
C GLN A 208 9.30 17.86 -13.86
N TYR A 209 8.67 18.95 -13.41
CA TYR A 209 9.08 20.31 -13.77
C TYR A 209 10.53 20.61 -13.32
N ALA A 210 10.88 20.25 -12.09
CA ALA A 210 12.25 20.44 -11.58
C ALA A 210 13.27 19.58 -12.33
N PHE A 211 12.89 18.37 -12.73
CA PHE A 211 13.73 17.48 -13.54
C PHE A 211 13.94 17.99 -14.96
N GLU A 212 12.91 18.55 -15.62
CA GLU A 212 13.04 19.19 -16.93
C GLU A 212 14.00 20.37 -16.89
N ALA A 213 13.89 21.23 -15.86
CA ALA A 213 14.83 22.32 -15.64
C ALA A 213 16.27 21.82 -15.41
N LEU A 214 16.42 20.69 -14.70
CA LEU A 214 17.71 20.05 -14.47
C LEU A 214 18.31 19.47 -15.77
N THR A 215 17.51 18.82 -16.62
CA THR A 215 18.03 18.19 -17.84
C THR A 215 18.42 19.23 -18.90
N ALA A 216 17.81 20.42 -18.88
CA ALA A 216 18.20 21.54 -19.73
C ALA A 216 19.67 21.95 -19.54
N ILE A 217 20.24 21.79 -18.35
CA ILE A 217 21.66 22.10 -18.07
C ILE A 217 22.64 20.94 -18.38
N LYS A 218 22.14 19.80 -18.90
CA LYS A 218 22.93 18.62 -19.30
C LYS A 218 23.97 18.20 -18.25
N PRO A 219 23.54 17.76 -17.06
CA PRO A 219 24.45 17.43 -15.97
C PRO A 219 25.41 16.30 -16.36
N SER A 220 26.66 16.39 -15.90
CA SER A 220 27.60 15.26 -16.03
C SER A 220 27.18 14.11 -15.12
N LYS A 221 27.45 12.86 -15.55
CA LYS A 221 27.08 11.64 -14.81
C LYS A 221 27.59 11.63 -13.37
N GLU A 222 28.79 12.15 -13.15
CA GLU A 222 29.41 12.27 -11.82
C GLU A 222 28.61 13.13 -10.85
N LYS A 223 27.78 14.05 -11.35
CA LYS A 223 26.98 14.97 -10.54
C LYS A 223 25.53 14.53 -10.36
N PHE A 224 25.11 13.39 -10.93
CA PHE A 224 23.71 12.94 -10.87
C PHE A 224 23.17 12.85 -9.45
N MET A 225 23.92 12.21 -8.55
CA MET A 225 23.58 12.07 -7.13
C MET A 225 23.32 13.42 -6.45
N HIS A 226 24.21 14.39 -6.67
CA HIS A 226 24.09 15.73 -6.11
C HIS A 226 22.85 16.46 -6.65
N PHE A 227 22.58 16.35 -7.96
CA PHE A 227 21.41 17.00 -8.54
C PHE A 227 20.10 16.35 -8.12
N ALA A 228 20.04 15.02 -8.04
CA ALA A 228 18.87 14.31 -7.53
C ALA A 228 18.57 14.70 -6.08
N GLN A 229 19.61 14.79 -5.24
CA GLN A 229 19.48 15.27 -3.86
C GLN A 229 18.91 16.70 -3.81
N ARG A 230 19.41 17.60 -4.67
CA ARG A 230 18.93 18.98 -4.72
C ARG A 230 17.45 19.04 -5.10
N VAL A 231 17.04 18.32 -6.14
CA VAL A 231 15.62 18.28 -6.57
C VAL A 231 14.73 17.71 -5.46
N ALA A 232 15.14 16.61 -4.82
CA ALA A 232 14.40 16.02 -3.71
C ALA A 232 14.20 17.00 -2.54
N LEU A 233 15.24 17.77 -2.18
CA LEU A 233 15.14 18.76 -1.12
C LEU A 233 14.31 19.99 -1.53
N GLU A 234 14.51 20.51 -2.74
CA GLU A 234 13.80 21.70 -3.22
C GLU A 234 12.31 21.43 -3.37
N VAL A 235 11.94 20.34 -4.06
CA VAL A 235 10.54 19.94 -4.22
C VAL A 235 9.96 19.49 -2.89
N GLY A 236 10.67 18.66 -2.12
CA GLY A 236 10.16 18.19 -0.83
C GLY A 236 9.87 19.32 0.19
N ARG A 237 10.50 20.49 0.04
CA ARG A 237 10.23 21.68 0.89
C ARG A 237 8.96 22.42 0.50
N THR A 238 8.42 22.22 -0.70
CA THR A 238 7.16 22.86 -1.12
C THR A 238 5.93 22.13 -0.58
N PHE A 239 6.10 20.94 0.00
CA PHE A 239 5.03 20.13 0.57
C PHE A 239 5.05 20.22 2.10
N GLU A 240 4.14 21.03 2.63
CA GLU A 240 3.96 21.21 4.07
C GLU A 240 3.29 19.99 4.71
N ASP A 241 3.26 19.94 6.05
CA ASP A 241 2.56 18.90 6.81
C ASP A 241 1.09 18.77 6.35
N GLN A 242 0.46 19.87 5.98
CA GLN A 242 -0.93 19.91 5.56
C GLN A 242 -1.18 19.12 4.26
N SER A 243 -0.33 19.26 3.24
CA SER A 243 -0.45 18.48 2.00
C SER A 243 -0.28 16.97 2.22
N ILE A 244 0.58 16.59 3.17
CA ILE A 244 0.75 15.17 3.56
C ILE A 244 -0.49 14.66 4.31
N ARG A 245 -1.12 15.49 5.16
CA ARG A 245 -2.39 15.13 5.83
C ARG A 245 -3.53 14.96 4.83
N GLU A 246 -3.59 15.77 3.78
CA GLU A 246 -4.56 15.62 2.70
C GLU A 246 -4.35 14.29 1.95
N TRP A 247 -3.09 13.91 1.68
CA TRP A 247 -2.79 12.58 1.14
C TRP A 247 -3.26 11.46 2.07
N TRP A 248 -3.05 11.56 3.38
CA TRP A 248 -3.56 10.58 4.35
C TRP A 248 -5.09 10.52 4.38
N ALA A 249 -5.76 11.68 4.35
CA ALA A 249 -7.21 11.77 4.32
C ALA A 249 -7.83 11.10 3.08
N PHE A 250 -7.06 10.98 1.99
CA PHE A 250 -7.43 10.14 0.85
C PHE A 250 -7.01 8.68 1.02
N SER A 251 -5.74 8.43 1.33
CA SER A 251 -5.12 7.11 1.24
C SER A 251 -5.53 6.17 2.38
N GLU A 252 -5.82 6.66 3.59
CA GLU A 252 -6.26 5.83 4.71
C GLU A 252 -7.65 5.22 4.44
N PRO A 253 -8.70 6.02 4.08
CA PRO A 253 -9.99 5.45 3.71
C PRO A 253 -9.93 4.57 2.45
N ALA A 254 -9.13 4.95 1.45
CA ALA A 254 -8.93 4.13 0.25
C ALA A 254 -8.35 2.75 0.60
N GLN A 255 -7.34 2.72 1.47
CA GLN A 255 -6.76 1.47 1.94
C GLN A 255 -7.73 0.64 2.78
N ASP A 256 -8.50 1.26 3.67
CA ASP A 256 -9.53 0.52 4.42
C ASP A 256 -10.51 -0.19 3.47
N MET A 257 -11.02 0.50 2.45
CA MET A 257 -11.90 -0.11 1.45
C MET A 257 -11.17 -1.19 0.62
N ALA A 258 -9.93 -0.95 0.19
CA ALA A 258 -9.16 -1.93 -0.56
C ALA A 258 -8.98 -3.24 0.22
N TRP A 259 -8.62 -3.14 1.51
CA TRP A 259 -8.43 -4.31 2.38
C TRP A 259 -9.73 -5.08 2.68
N ARG A 260 -10.88 -4.42 2.52
CA ARG A 260 -12.23 -5.03 2.55
C ARG A 260 -12.68 -5.52 1.18
N ASN A 261 -11.75 -5.68 0.23
CA ASN A 261 -11.95 -6.21 -1.12
C ASN A 261 -12.86 -5.36 -2.03
N TYR A 262 -12.96 -4.05 -1.79
CA TYR A 262 -13.61 -3.16 -2.75
C TYR A 262 -12.71 -2.91 -3.98
N PRO A 263 -13.27 -2.88 -5.20
CA PRO A 263 -12.49 -2.63 -6.41
C PRO A 263 -12.07 -1.16 -6.52
N ALA A 264 -10.96 -0.91 -7.22
CA ALA A 264 -10.33 0.41 -7.32
C ALA A 264 -11.27 1.48 -7.93
N GLU A 265 -12.05 1.12 -8.93
CA GLU A 265 -13.07 1.98 -9.57
C GLU A 265 -14.09 2.48 -8.54
N HIS A 266 -14.51 1.57 -7.65
CA HIS A 266 -15.48 1.86 -6.60
C HIS A 266 -14.90 2.77 -5.53
N ILE A 267 -13.67 2.48 -5.09
CA ILE A 267 -12.94 3.30 -4.11
C ILE A 267 -12.80 4.75 -4.62
N LEU A 268 -12.37 4.90 -5.88
CA LEU A 268 -12.25 6.20 -6.53
C LEU A 268 -13.61 6.89 -6.71
N GLY A 269 -14.67 6.13 -7.01
CA GLY A 269 -16.04 6.64 -7.09
C GLY A 269 -16.53 7.20 -5.76
N CYS A 270 -16.35 6.46 -4.66
CA CYS A 270 -16.64 6.94 -3.31
C CYS A 270 -15.86 8.21 -2.99
N ALA A 271 -14.55 8.20 -3.17
CA ALA A 271 -13.69 9.36 -2.90
C ALA A 271 -14.10 10.60 -3.72
N SER A 272 -14.44 10.43 -4.99
CA SER A 272 -14.73 11.53 -5.93
C SER A 272 -16.13 12.12 -5.75
N TYR A 273 -17.14 11.28 -5.52
CA TYR A 273 -18.56 11.71 -5.59
C TYR A 273 -19.24 11.86 -4.23
N THR A 274 -18.71 11.25 -3.17
CA THR A 274 -19.39 11.23 -1.86
C THR A 274 -18.62 11.94 -0.76
N CYS A 275 -17.31 12.15 -0.93
CA CYS A 275 -16.49 12.86 0.06
C CYS A 275 -16.86 14.35 0.07
N GLU A 276 -17.09 14.90 1.28
CA GLU A 276 -17.40 16.33 1.46
C GLU A 276 -16.14 17.21 1.29
N ASP A 277 -14.95 16.64 1.47
CA ASP A 277 -13.68 17.37 1.36
C ASP A 277 -13.26 17.55 -0.12
N PRO A 278 -13.18 18.79 -0.63
CA PRO A 278 -12.75 19.05 -2.01
C PRO A 278 -11.29 18.65 -2.29
N LEU A 279 -10.42 18.65 -1.28
CA LEU A 279 -9.00 18.31 -1.44
C LEU A 279 -8.84 16.79 -1.63
N VAL A 280 -9.56 16.00 -0.84
CA VAL A 280 -9.63 14.54 -1.02
C VAL A 280 -10.20 14.18 -2.40
N ARG A 281 -11.25 14.87 -2.86
CA ARG A 281 -11.78 14.71 -4.22
C ARG A 281 -10.75 15.03 -5.30
N SER A 282 -9.99 16.11 -5.12
CA SER A 282 -8.91 16.48 -6.04
C SER A 282 -7.82 15.41 -6.10
N ILE A 283 -7.45 14.82 -4.96
CA ILE A 283 -6.48 13.72 -4.91
C ILE A 283 -7.04 12.45 -5.58
N ALA A 284 -8.32 12.16 -5.40
CA ALA A 284 -8.97 11.03 -6.08
C ALA A 284 -8.92 11.18 -7.61
N HIS A 285 -9.20 12.38 -8.13
CA HIS A 285 -9.04 12.66 -9.56
C HIS A 285 -7.59 12.55 -10.02
N LEU A 286 -6.64 13.06 -9.25
CA LEU A 286 -5.21 12.90 -9.55
C LEU A 286 -4.80 11.42 -9.62
N VAL A 287 -5.25 10.59 -8.67
CA VAL A 287 -4.97 9.15 -8.64
C VAL A 287 -5.65 8.45 -9.82
N SER A 288 -6.87 8.83 -10.17
CA SER A 288 -7.58 8.35 -11.36
C SER A 288 -6.80 8.66 -12.65
N ASP A 289 -6.31 9.89 -12.81
CA ASP A 289 -5.53 10.33 -13.97
C ASP A 289 -4.18 9.57 -14.07
N ILE A 290 -3.48 9.41 -12.95
CA ILE A 290 -2.17 8.72 -12.91
C ILE A 290 -2.34 7.22 -13.22
N THR A 291 -3.36 6.58 -12.68
CA THR A 291 -3.58 5.13 -12.83
C THR A 291 -4.29 4.78 -14.15
N GLY A 292 -5.09 5.70 -14.67
CA GLY A 292 -6.00 5.47 -15.80
C GLY A 292 -7.28 4.72 -15.40
N ILE A 293 -7.59 4.60 -14.10
CA ILE A 293 -8.77 3.93 -13.59
C ILE A 293 -9.91 4.94 -13.46
N ALA A 294 -11.01 4.72 -14.17
CA ALA A 294 -12.16 5.62 -14.12
C ALA A 294 -12.97 5.42 -12.83
N PRO A 295 -13.39 6.49 -12.13
CA PRO A 295 -14.24 6.36 -10.96
C PRO A 295 -15.62 5.83 -11.33
N GLU A 296 -16.13 4.85 -10.58
CA GLU A 296 -17.49 4.35 -10.72
C GLU A 296 -18.50 5.43 -10.28
N ASP A 297 -19.63 5.53 -10.97
CA ASP A 297 -20.76 6.38 -10.56
C ASP A 297 -21.53 5.75 -9.39
N VAL A 298 -20.94 5.85 -8.19
CA VAL A 298 -21.47 5.24 -6.95
C VAL A 298 -22.81 5.82 -6.50
N LEU A 299 -23.21 6.99 -7.02
CA LEU A 299 -24.53 7.57 -6.76
C LEU A 299 -25.67 6.71 -7.32
N LYS A 300 -25.37 5.83 -8.29
CA LYS A 300 -26.34 4.89 -8.85
C LYS A 300 -26.42 3.57 -8.08
N SER A 301 -25.35 3.17 -7.40
CA SER A 301 -25.27 1.86 -6.73
C SER A 301 -25.69 1.91 -5.26
N GLY A 302 -25.53 3.05 -4.56
CA GLY A 302 -26.22 3.42 -3.31
C GLY A 302 -26.07 2.51 -2.07
N THR A 303 -25.54 1.30 -2.21
CA THR A 303 -25.60 0.26 -1.17
C THR A 303 -24.24 -0.38 -0.90
N SER A 304 -23.20 0.43 -0.74
CA SER A 304 -21.84 -0.05 -0.48
C SER A 304 -21.20 0.66 0.70
N TYR A 305 -20.27 -0.03 1.36
CA TYR A 305 -19.50 0.55 2.44
C TYR A 305 -18.66 1.70 1.90
N ASN A 306 -18.65 2.81 2.62
CA ASN A 306 -17.96 4.00 2.16
C ASN A 306 -17.15 4.64 3.29
N ALA A 307 -15.83 4.42 3.26
CA ALA A 307 -14.92 4.99 4.25
C ALA A 307 -14.75 6.52 4.14
N PHE A 308 -15.14 7.10 2.99
CA PHE A 308 -15.10 8.55 2.76
C PHE A 308 -16.37 9.27 3.26
N ALA A 309 -17.43 8.53 3.57
CA ALA A 309 -18.66 9.08 4.13
C ALA A 309 -18.56 9.20 5.66
N LYS A 310 -19.45 10.04 6.24
CA LYS A 310 -19.60 10.15 7.69
C LYS A 310 -19.97 8.80 8.32
N SER A 311 -19.45 8.49 9.50
CA SER A 311 -19.67 7.20 10.19
C SER A 311 -21.15 6.82 10.32
N ASN A 312 -22.03 7.79 10.60
CA ASN A 312 -23.47 7.57 10.73
C ASN A 312 -24.11 7.05 9.44
N HIS A 313 -23.58 7.41 8.27
CA HIS A 313 -24.08 6.91 6.99
C HIS A 313 -23.89 5.39 6.88
N ASN A 314 -22.69 4.89 7.19
CA ASN A 314 -22.43 3.45 7.18
C ASN A 314 -23.25 2.69 8.24
N GLN A 315 -23.54 3.30 9.38
CA GLN A 315 -24.40 2.71 10.41
C GLN A 315 -25.85 2.56 9.94
N ILE A 316 -26.41 3.58 9.28
CA ILE A 316 -27.77 3.51 8.69
C ILE A 316 -27.80 2.43 7.61
N LEU A 317 -26.84 2.48 6.69
CA LEU A 317 -26.74 1.51 5.59
C LEU A 317 -26.55 0.07 6.09
N HIS A 318 -25.78 -0.11 7.17
CA HIS A 318 -25.62 -1.40 7.83
C HIS A 318 -26.97 -1.98 8.26
N ARG A 319 -27.84 -1.18 8.90
CA ARG A 319 -29.17 -1.63 9.32
C ARG A 319 -30.06 -1.97 8.13
N GLU A 320 -30.06 -1.13 7.10
CA GLU A 320 -30.86 -1.36 5.89
C GLU A 320 -30.47 -2.66 5.18
N ILE A 321 -29.16 -2.94 5.06
CA ILE A 321 -28.67 -4.19 4.44
C ILE A 321 -28.95 -5.40 5.34
N ALA A 322 -28.82 -5.27 6.65
CA ALA A 322 -29.14 -6.33 7.59
C ALA A 322 -30.62 -6.72 7.50
N GLU A 323 -31.52 -5.74 7.47
CA GLU A 323 -32.96 -5.95 7.30
C GLU A 323 -33.28 -6.59 5.94
N LYS A 324 -32.73 -6.06 4.84
CA LYS A 324 -32.91 -6.65 3.51
C LYS A 324 -32.45 -8.11 3.45
N THR A 325 -31.29 -8.42 4.03
CA THR A 325 -30.76 -9.80 4.09
C THR A 325 -31.71 -10.73 4.83
N PHE A 326 -32.29 -10.24 5.93
CA PHE A 326 -33.31 -10.98 6.68
C PHE A 326 -34.57 -11.22 5.85
N GLU A 327 -35.12 -10.19 5.19
CA GLU A 327 -36.31 -10.32 4.33
C GLU A 327 -36.10 -11.34 3.19
N ASP A 328 -34.94 -11.29 2.53
CA ASP A 328 -34.61 -12.22 1.45
C ASP A 328 -34.45 -13.67 1.97
N ALA A 329 -33.86 -13.84 3.17
CA ALA A 329 -33.67 -15.15 3.78
C ALA A 329 -34.98 -15.75 4.33
N ILE A 330 -35.83 -14.95 4.97
CA ILE A 330 -37.11 -15.42 5.52
C ILE A 330 -38.11 -15.75 4.41
N ALA A 331 -38.13 -15.00 3.31
CA ALA A 331 -38.96 -15.32 2.15
C ALA A 331 -38.65 -16.73 1.61
N ARG A 332 -37.36 -17.06 1.46
CA ARG A 332 -36.91 -18.42 1.11
C ARG A 332 -37.29 -19.44 2.19
N GLY A 333 -37.09 -19.10 3.46
CA GLY A 333 -37.44 -20.00 4.57
C GLY A 333 -38.93 -20.37 4.61
N VAL A 334 -39.81 -19.43 4.29
CA VAL A 334 -41.26 -19.68 4.15
C VAL A 334 -41.56 -20.59 2.96
N MET A 335 -40.90 -20.39 1.82
CA MET A 335 -41.08 -21.24 0.63
C MET A 335 -40.57 -22.67 0.83
N GLU A 336 -39.47 -22.83 1.56
CA GLU A 336 -38.82 -24.11 1.83
C GLU A 336 -39.33 -24.79 3.10
N GLU A 337 -40.24 -24.13 3.84
CA GLU A 337 -40.72 -24.56 5.15
C GLU A 337 -39.57 -24.92 6.12
N SER A 338 -38.49 -24.11 6.11
CA SER A 338 -37.31 -24.34 6.93
C SER A 338 -36.64 -23.03 7.36
N GLY A 339 -36.04 -23.03 8.55
CA GLY A 339 -35.15 -21.98 9.03
C GLY A 339 -33.74 -22.05 8.39
N ARG A 340 -33.44 -23.06 7.57
CA ARG A 340 -32.12 -23.27 6.96
C ARG A 340 -31.62 -22.08 6.13
N PRO A 341 -32.43 -21.39 5.31
CA PRO A 341 -31.97 -20.22 4.55
C PRO A 341 -31.41 -19.09 5.43
N LEU A 342 -31.97 -18.88 6.63
CA LEU A 342 -31.46 -17.90 7.60
C LEU A 342 -30.07 -18.32 8.14
N ILE A 343 -29.89 -19.61 8.44
CA ILE A 343 -28.59 -20.14 8.90
C ILE A 343 -27.54 -20.06 7.79
N THR A 344 -27.91 -20.37 6.55
CA THR A 344 -27.01 -20.27 5.39
C THR A 344 -26.56 -18.83 5.17
N ALA A 345 -27.48 -17.86 5.19
CA ALA A 345 -27.13 -16.45 5.08
C ALA A 345 -26.19 -15.98 6.22
N ALA A 346 -26.42 -16.45 7.45
CA ALA A 346 -25.52 -16.17 8.57
C ALA A 346 -24.12 -16.76 8.37
N ASN A 347 -24.02 -17.98 7.85
CA ASN A 347 -22.74 -18.62 7.56
C ASN A 347 -21.98 -17.86 6.48
N GLU A 348 -22.66 -17.42 5.40
CA GLU A 348 -22.07 -16.57 4.36
C GLU A 348 -21.55 -15.25 4.92
N GLN A 349 -22.30 -14.60 5.83
CA GLN A 349 -21.82 -13.39 6.51
C GLN A 349 -20.60 -13.65 7.39
N ASN A 350 -20.51 -14.79 8.08
CA ASN A 350 -19.34 -15.17 8.87
C ASN A 350 -18.13 -15.52 8.01
N GLU A 351 -18.34 -16.13 6.83
CA GLU A 351 -17.30 -16.34 5.83
C GLU A 351 -16.78 -14.98 5.32
N ASN A 352 -17.67 -14.07 4.92
CA ASN A 352 -17.32 -12.72 4.47
C ASN A 352 -16.63 -11.86 5.55
N LEU A 353 -16.95 -12.09 6.83
CA LEU A 353 -16.29 -11.40 7.93
C LEU A 353 -14.79 -11.69 7.97
N THR A 354 -14.35 -12.90 7.59
CA THR A 354 -12.90 -13.24 7.51
C THR A 354 -12.14 -12.35 6.51
N GLU A 355 -12.86 -11.77 5.56
CA GLU A 355 -12.33 -10.82 4.58
C GLU A 355 -12.36 -9.36 5.06
N GLY A 356 -12.92 -9.09 6.24
CA GLY A 356 -13.11 -7.74 6.78
C GLY A 356 -14.42 -7.08 6.33
N ILE A 357 -15.34 -7.82 5.70
CA ILE A 357 -16.63 -7.30 5.25
C ILE A 357 -17.61 -7.31 6.43
N ILE A 358 -17.91 -6.11 6.95
CA ILE A 358 -18.73 -5.91 8.16
C ILE A 358 -20.10 -5.27 7.89
N LEU A 359 -20.27 -4.66 6.71
CA LEU A 359 -21.49 -3.95 6.36
C LEU A 359 -22.65 -4.96 6.22
N GLY A 360 -23.77 -4.69 6.89
CA GLY A 360 -24.92 -5.59 6.92
C GLY A 360 -24.75 -6.88 7.73
N TRP A 361 -23.62 -7.06 8.43
CA TRP A 361 -23.42 -8.25 9.26
C TRP A 361 -24.49 -8.33 10.36
N CYS A 362 -25.29 -9.39 10.34
CA CYS A 362 -26.34 -9.67 11.30
C CYS A 362 -26.44 -11.18 11.60
N ALA A 363 -25.33 -11.92 11.43
CA ALA A 363 -25.31 -13.38 11.46
C ALA A 363 -25.81 -13.96 12.79
N ASN A 364 -25.51 -13.30 13.91
CA ASN A 364 -26.04 -13.68 15.22
C ASN A 364 -27.59 -13.62 15.25
N ALA A 365 -28.17 -12.54 14.73
CA ALA A 365 -29.61 -12.35 14.66
C ALA A 365 -30.29 -13.32 13.67
N LEU A 366 -29.67 -13.55 12.51
CA LEU A 366 -30.13 -14.54 11.52
C LEU A 366 -30.16 -15.95 12.10
N GLN A 367 -29.12 -16.34 12.86
CA GLN A 367 -29.08 -17.65 13.52
C GLN A 367 -30.14 -17.79 14.61
N ALA A 368 -30.40 -16.73 15.38
CA ALA A 368 -31.48 -16.71 16.37
C ALA A 368 -32.85 -16.85 15.70
N ALA A 369 -33.10 -16.06 14.65
CA ALA A 369 -34.30 -16.12 13.84
C ALA A 369 -34.54 -17.50 13.21
N GLY A 370 -33.49 -18.14 12.69
CA GLY A 370 -33.56 -19.49 12.12
C GLY A 370 -33.99 -20.54 13.16
N ARG A 371 -33.46 -20.47 14.39
CA ARG A 371 -33.90 -21.35 15.49
C ARG A 371 -35.34 -21.10 15.90
N ALA A 372 -35.75 -19.83 15.97
CA ALA A 372 -37.13 -19.45 16.31
C ALA A 372 -38.12 -19.94 15.23
N PHE A 373 -37.73 -19.88 13.95
CA PHE A 373 -38.51 -20.42 12.83
C PHE A 373 -38.76 -21.92 13.00
N GLU A 374 -37.71 -22.71 13.21
CA GLU A 374 -37.80 -24.17 13.39
C GLU A 374 -38.64 -24.55 14.62
N ASN A 375 -38.46 -23.85 15.74
CA ASN A 375 -39.27 -24.09 16.94
C ASN A 375 -40.76 -23.78 16.72
N ALA A 376 -41.07 -22.75 15.94
CA ALA A 376 -42.44 -22.37 15.61
C ALA A 376 -43.12 -23.40 14.70
N LEU A 377 -42.39 -24.01 13.76
CA LEU A 377 -42.88 -25.13 12.95
C LEU A 377 -43.34 -26.31 13.84
N VAL A 378 -42.56 -26.65 14.88
CA VAL A 378 -42.89 -27.75 15.80
C VAL A 378 -44.07 -27.41 16.71
N THR A 379 -44.19 -26.16 17.14
CA THR A 379 -45.20 -25.72 18.11
C THR A 379 -46.51 -25.26 17.48
N GLY A 380 -46.59 -25.18 16.14
CA GLY A 380 -47.78 -24.75 15.40
C GLY A 380 -48.02 -23.23 15.43
N ILE A 381 -47.01 -22.44 15.79
CA ILE A 381 -47.03 -20.97 15.76
C ILE A 381 -46.55 -20.52 14.37
N SER A 382 -46.97 -19.32 13.92
CA SER A 382 -46.48 -18.72 12.67
C SER A 382 -44.93 -18.59 12.66
N PRO A 383 -44.21 -19.38 11.82
CA PRO A 383 -42.75 -19.38 11.83
C PRO A 383 -42.14 -18.05 11.41
N ALA A 384 -42.77 -17.40 10.43
CA ALA A 384 -42.33 -16.11 9.94
C ALA A 384 -42.44 -15.01 11.01
N GLN A 385 -43.51 -15.02 11.82
CA GLN A 385 -43.67 -14.06 12.90
C GLN A 385 -42.68 -14.31 14.03
N ALA A 386 -42.47 -15.57 14.41
CA ALA A 386 -41.49 -15.94 15.44
C ALA A 386 -40.07 -15.52 15.05
N ALA A 387 -39.65 -15.80 13.81
CA ALA A 387 -38.34 -15.42 13.30
C ALA A 387 -38.13 -13.90 13.27
N ARG A 388 -39.17 -13.13 12.86
CA ARG A 388 -39.11 -11.66 12.81
C ARG A 388 -38.98 -11.03 14.19
N MET A 389 -39.75 -11.50 15.17
CA MET A 389 -39.63 -11.01 16.55
C MET A 389 -38.23 -11.23 17.11
N GLU A 390 -37.66 -12.42 16.88
CA GLU A 390 -36.32 -12.75 17.35
C GLU A 390 -35.23 -11.93 16.64
N PHE A 391 -35.36 -11.73 15.33
CA PHE A 391 -34.44 -10.91 14.55
C PHE A 391 -34.43 -9.46 15.06
N MET A 392 -35.60 -8.83 15.20
CA MET A 392 -35.70 -7.44 15.68
C MET A 392 -35.17 -7.27 17.12
N GLY A 393 -35.27 -8.32 17.95
CA GLY A 393 -34.72 -8.30 19.31
C GLY A 393 -33.19 -8.38 19.39
N THR A 394 -32.53 -8.78 18.29
CA THR A 394 -31.09 -9.10 18.29
C THR A 394 -30.30 -8.43 17.17
N SER A 395 -30.96 -7.75 16.22
CA SER A 395 -30.34 -7.18 15.00
C SER A 395 -29.31 -6.09 15.25
N ASP A 396 -29.43 -5.32 16.34
CA ASP A 396 -28.46 -4.29 16.73
C ASP A 396 -27.33 -4.84 17.64
N ILE A 397 -27.23 -6.17 17.81
CA ILE A 397 -26.25 -6.83 18.66
C ILE A 397 -25.36 -7.75 17.81
N PRO A 398 -24.06 -7.43 17.65
CA PRO A 398 -23.30 -6.33 18.27
C PRO A 398 -23.55 -4.97 17.60
N THR A 399 -23.14 -3.88 18.26
CA THR A 399 -23.25 -2.54 17.68
C THR A 399 -22.31 -2.37 16.48
N TRP A 400 -22.64 -1.38 15.62
CA TRP A 400 -21.82 -1.02 14.47
C TRP A 400 -20.36 -0.70 14.85
N GLU A 401 -20.14 0.00 15.97
CA GLU A 401 -18.81 0.37 16.45
C GLU A 401 -17.99 -0.87 16.83
N SER A 402 -18.61 -1.85 17.48
CA SER A 402 -17.97 -3.12 17.82
C SER A 402 -17.64 -3.93 16.56
N LEU A 403 -18.54 -3.96 15.56
CA LEU A 403 -18.25 -4.60 14.27
C LEU A 403 -17.12 -3.90 13.53
N LYS A 404 -17.10 -2.57 13.54
CA LYS A 404 -16.03 -1.78 12.93
C LYS A 404 -14.69 -2.14 13.55
N LYS A 405 -14.59 -2.14 14.88
CA LYS A 405 -13.37 -2.49 15.60
C LYS A 405 -12.91 -3.92 15.31
N MET A 406 -13.82 -4.89 15.29
CA MET A 406 -13.51 -6.27 14.87
C MET A 406 -12.97 -6.30 13.43
N GLY A 407 -13.60 -5.58 12.51
CA GLY A 407 -13.15 -5.47 11.12
C GLY A 407 -11.76 -4.85 11.00
N ASP A 408 -11.48 -3.82 11.80
CA ASP A 408 -10.16 -3.16 11.84
C ASP A 408 -9.08 -4.12 12.37
N ASP A 409 -9.38 -4.90 13.42
CA ASP A 409 -8.48 -5.94 13.95
C ASP A 409 -8.19 -7.03 12.89
N ILE A 410 -9.19 -7.43 12.10
CA ILE A 410 -9.04 -8.38 10.99
C ILE A 410 -8.13 -7.80 9.89
N ILE A 411 -8.36 -6.56 9.49
CA ILE A 411 -7.54 -5.87 8.48
C ILE A 411 -6.10 -5.74 8.96
N ASP A 412 -5.87 -5.43 10.23
CA ASP A 412 -4.54 -5.34 10.82
C ASP A 412 -3.78 -6.68 10.76
N GLN A 413 -4.47 -7.82 10.91
CA GLN A 413 -3.84 -9.13 10.71
C GLN A 413 -3.52 -9.38 9.24
N LYS A 414 -4.43 -9.03 8.32
CA LYS A 414 -4.21 -9.14 6.86
C LYS A 414 -3.01 -8.27 6.41
N ARG A 415 -2.89 -7.05 6.93
CA ARG A 415 -1.77 -6.12 6.68
C ARG A 415 -0.43 -6.69 7.16
N LYS A 416 -0.42 -7.50 8.22
CA LYS A 416 0.78 -8.20 8.73
C LYS A 416 1.15 -9.46 7.93
N GLY A 417 0.36 -9.83 6.92
CA GLY A 417 0.60 -11.02 6.10
C GLY A 417 -0.04 -12.30 6.63
N PHE A 418 -0.87 -12.23 7.68
CA PHE A 418 -1.58 -13.40 8.17
C PHE A 418 -2.82 -13.68 7.34
N GLY A 419 -3.00 -14.94 6.91
CA GLY A 419 -4.27 -15.40 6.36
C GLY A 419 -5.31 -15.48 7.47
N VAL A 420 -6.36 -14.67 7.40
CA VAL A 420 -7.42 -14.66 8.41
C VAL A 420 -8.40 -15.80 8.12
N THR A 421 -8.69 -16.60 9.14
CA THR A 421 -9.64 -17.72 9.09
C THR A 421 -10.70 -17.50 10.15
N MET A 422 -11.79 -18.27 10.13
CA MET A 422 -12.78 -18.22 11.22
C MET A 422 -12.16 -18.48 12.60
N GLY A 423 -11.11 -19.31 12.68
CA GLY A 423 -10.36 -19.52 13.93
C GLY A 423 -9.69 -18.24 14.42
N HIS A 424 -9.01 -17.51 13.53
CA HIS A 424 -8.40 -16.23 13.86
C HIS A 424 -9.45 -15.18 14.30
N VAL A 425 -10.62 -15.12 13.65
CA VAL A 425 -11.69 -14.21 14.08
C VAL A 425 -12.26 -14.63 15.44
N ALA A 426 -12.35 -15.92 15.72
CA ALA A 426 -12.73 -16.42 17.04
C ALA A 426 -11.70 -16.06 18.12
N ASP A 427 -10.40 -16.06 17.81
CA ASP A 427 -9.33 -15.67 18.73
C ASP A 427 -9.36 -14.16 19.04
N ILE A 428 -9.64 -13.32 18.03
CA ILE A 428 -9.92 -11.89 18.23
C ILE A 428 -11.14 -11.75 19.17
N GLY A 429 -12.21 -12.50 18.90
CA GLY A 429 -13.42 -12.52 19.71
C GLY A 429 -13.21 -12.96 21.17
N ASN A 430 -12.36 -13.96 21.41
CA ASN A 430 -12.04 -14.43 22.76
C ASN A 430 -11.27 -13.39 23.58
N SER A 431 -10.54 -12.50 22.91
CA SER A 431 -9.73 -11.46 23.54
C SER A 431 -10.56 -10.28 24.06
N ASN A 432 -11.84 -10.19 23.69
CA ASN A 432 -12.67 -9.04 23.99
C ASN A 432 -14.17 -9.39 24.20
N PRO A 433 -14.73 -9.17 25.41
CA PRO A 433 -16.12 -9.50 25.71
C PRO A 433 -17.16 -8.83 24.79
N GLU A 434 -16.85 -7.67 24.22
CA GLU A 434 -17.77 -6.94 23.33
C GLU A 434 -18.03 -7.69 22.01
N PHE A 435 -17.18 -8.66 21.67
CA PHE A 435 -17.29 -9.50 20.47
C PHE A 435 -17.99 -10.85 20.75
N ALA A 436 -18.51 -11.08 21.95
CA ALA A 436 -19.19 -12.32 22.30
C ALA A 436 -20.31 -12.73 21.32
N PRO A 437 -21.17 -11.81 20.80
CA PRO A 437 -22.16 -12.16 19.79
C PRO A 437 -21.55 -12.70 18.48
N VAL A 438 -20.47 -12.08 18.02
CA VAL A 438 -19.73 -12.50 16.82
C VAL A 438 -19.10 -13.87 17.04
N LEU A 439 -18.40 -14.04 18.17
CA LEU A 439 -17.77 -15.30 18.55
C LEU A 439 -18.76 -16.45 18.64
N ASN A 440 -19.92 -16.22 19.27
CA ASN A 440 -20.97 -17.22 19.36
C ASN A 440 -21.50 -17.59 17.97
N SER A 441 -21.69 -16.60 17.09
CA SER A 441 -22.15 -16.85 15.73
C SER A 441 -21.15 -17.67 14.90
N ILE A 442 -19.86 -17.34 14.99
CA ILE A 442 -18.78 -18.09 14.33
C ILE A 442 -18.72 -19.53 14.85
N ARG A 443 -18.84 -19.75 16.17
CA ARG A 443 -18.86 -21.10 16.75
C ARG A 443 -20.03 -21.95 16.25
N VAL A 444 -21.18 -21.33 15.96
CA VAL A 444 -22.32 -22.01 15.34
C VAL A 444 -21.97 -22.42 13.91
N THR A 445 -21.42 -21.49 13.11
CA THR A 445 -20.99 -21.78 11.73
C THR A 445 -19.92 -22.86 11.65
N MET A 446 -18.92 -22.84 12.54
CA MET A 446 -17.86 -23.86 12.59
C MET A 446 -18.37 -25.27 12.92
N LYS A 447 -19.57 -25.38 13.52
CA LYS A 447 -20.23 -26.66 13.83
C LYS A 447 -21.26 -27.06 12.77
N ASP A 448 -21.51 -26.21 11.78
CA ASP A 448 -22.49 -26.45 10.73
C ASP A 448 -21.99 -27.56 9.79
N PRO A 449 -22.76 -28.65 9.59
CA PRO A 449 -22.32 -29.76 8.75
C PRO A 449 -21.98 -29.38 7.31
N ASP A 450 -22.68 -28.40 6.73
CA ASP A 450 -22.40 -28.00 5.35
C ASP A 450 -21.13 -27.15 5.26
N TYR A 451 -20.85 -26.33 6.28
CA TYR A 451 -19.56 -25.65 6.39
C TYR A 451 -18.40 -26.63 6.59
N VAL A 452 -18.56 -27.63 7.47
CA VAL A 452 -17.55 -28.67 7.69
C VAL A 452 -17.25 -29.44 6.40
N ARG A 453 -18.28 -29.83 5.63
CA ARG A 453 -18.11 -30.46 4.32
C ARG A 453 -17.38 -29.58 3.31
N LYS A 454 -17.69 -28.28 3.27
CA LYS A 454 -16.95 -27.32 2.41
C LYS A 454 -15.46 -27.28 2.80
N LEU A 455 -15.16 -27.25 4.09
CA LEU A 455 -13.79 -27.22 4.60
C LEU A 455 -13.02 -28.51 4.30
N GLU A 456 -13.66 -29.67 4.48
CA GLU A 456 -13.11 -30.98 4.12
C GLU A 456 -12.82 -31.05 2.62
N ALA A 457 -13.76 -30.63 1.77
CA ALA A 457 -13.56 -30.60 0.32
C ALA A 457 -12.42 -29.67 -0.12
N ALA A 458 -12.27 -28.52 0.53
CA ALA A 458 -11.16 -27.59 0.27
C ALA A 458 -9.80 -28.20 0.66
N ASN A 459 -9.74 -28.91 1.80
CA ASN A 459 -8.52 -29.60 2.24
C ASN A 459 -8.17 -30.80 1.33
N ASP A 460 -9.16 -31.53 0.84
CA ASP A 460 -8.96 -32.65 -0.11
C ASP A 460 -8.42 -32.17 -1.47
N LEU A 461 -8.82 -30.97 -1.90
CA LEU A 461 -8.27 -30.32 -3.10
C LEU A 461 -6.83 -29.83 -2.89
N ALA A 462 -6.50 -29.32 -1.70
CA ALA A 462 -5.16 -28.86 -1.36
C ALA A 462 -4.15 -30.00 -1.12
N THR A 463 -4.63 -31.19 -0.73
CA THR A 463 -3.80 -32.36 -0.43
C THR A 463 -3.61 -33.31 -1.61
N ARG A 464 -4.24 -33.06 -2.77
CA ARG A 464 -3.90 -33.80 -3.99
C ARG A 464 -2.48 -33.40 -4.43
N PRO A 465 -1.49 -34.31 -4.40
CA PRO A 465 -0.24 -34.04 -5.08
C PRO A 465 -0.56 -33.75 -6.54
N THR A 466 -0.07 -32.62 -7.04
CA THR A 466 0.01 -32.38 -8.49
C THR A 466 0.74 -33.57 -9.08
N VAL A 467 -0.02 -34.50 -9.63
CA VAL A 467 0.52 -35.62 -10.39
C VAL A 467 1.21 -34.97 -11.57
N ALA A 468 2.54 -34.85 -11.50
CA ALA A 468 3.36 -34.56 -12.65
C ALA A 468 2.90 -35.51 -13.77
N PRO A 469 2.64 -35.02 -15.00
CA PRO A 469 2.11 -35.87 -16.05
C PRO A 469 3.10 -37.00 -16.31
N ALA A 470 2.79 -38.18 -15.77
CA ALA A 470 3.50 -39.42 -16.01
C ALA A 470 3.02 -39.96 -17.36
N GLY A 471 3.63 -39.49 -18.42
CA GLY A 471 3.42 -40.02 -19.76
C GLY A 471 4.21 -39.24 -20.80
N PRO A 472 4.92 -39.90 -21.74
CA PRO A 472 5.53 -39.19 -22.86
C PRO A 472 4.40 -38.51 -23.65
N ALA A 473 4.62 -37.24 -23.97
CA ALA A 473 3.69 -36.45 -24.78
C ALA A 473 3.25 -37.23 -26.03
N PRO A 474 1.95 -37.22 -26.38
CA PRO A 474 1.50 -37.75 -27.66
C PRO A 474 2.28 -37.02 -28.76
N LYS A 475 2.99 -37.78 -29.60
CA LYS A 475 3.62 -37.22 -30.81
C LYS A 475 2.52 -36.59 -31.65
N GLY A 476 2.49 -35.26 -31.66
CA GLY A 476 1.67 -34.51 -32.61
C GLY A 476 2.06 -34.89 -34.06
N PRO A 477 1.11 -34.83 -35.00
CA PRO A 477 1.40 -35.10 -36.40
C PRO A 477 2.47 -34.13 -36.91
N ALA A 478 3.43 -34.66 -37.67
CA ALA A 478 4.54 -33.92 -38.25
C ALA A 478 4.06 -32.69 -39.06
N PRO A 479 4.80 -31.58 -39.04
CA PRO A 479 4.43 -30.37 -39.76
C PRO A 479 4.41 -30.63 -41.27
N LYS A 480 3.27 -30.36 -41.91
CA LYS A 480 3.20 -30.25 -43.36
C LYS A 480 3.98 -29.03 -43.80
N THR A 481 4.84 -29.23 -44.78
CA THR A 481 5.57 -28.19 -45.52
C THR A 481 4.64 -27.08 -46.02
N PRO A 482 5.05 -25.79 -45.97
CA PRO A 482 4.24 -24.71 -46.51
C PRO A 482 4.19 -24.78 -48.04
N ALA A 483 2.98 -24.71 -48.60
CA ALA A 483 2.77 -24.45 -50.00
C ALA A 483 3.17 -22.99 -50.35
N PRO A 484 3.66 -22.73 -51.57
CA PRO A 484 4.12 -21.40 -51.96
C PRO A 484 2.95 -20.40 -52.05
N ALA A 485 3.18 -19.20 -51.52
CA ALA A 485 2.25 -18.09 -51.57
C ALA A 485 2.07 -17.56 -53.02
N PRO A 486 0.85 -17.20 -53.44
CA PRO A 486 0.63 -16.54 -54.72
C PRO A 486 1.12 -15.08 -54.69
N ALA A 487 1.65 -14.65 -55.84
CA ALA A 487 2.28 -13.35 -56.07
C ALA A 487 1.32 -12.17 -55.84
N PHE A 488 1.79 -11.16 -55.09
CA PHE A 488 1.14 -9.87 -54.95
C PHE A 488 1.42 -8.99 -56.17
N ILE A 489 0.35 -8.44 -56.75
CA ILE A 489 0.35 -7.41 -57.79
C ILE A 489 0.62 -6.05 -57.12
N PRO A 490 1.50 -5.18 -57.67
CA PRO A 490 1.77 -3.86 -57.08
C PRO A 490 0.65 -2.87 -57.44
N ALA A 491 0.04 -2.25 -56.43
CA ALA A 491 -0.83 -1.09 -56.59
C ALA A 491 0.01 0.20 -56.53
N ALA A 492 -0.26 1.10 -57.47
CA ALA A 492 0.39 2.39 -57.69
C ALA A 492 0.05 3.43 -56.60
N PRO A 493 0.84 4.53 -56.49
CA PRO A 493 0.76 5.49 -55.39
C PRO A 493 -0.22 6.63 -55.67
N ALA A 494 -0.87 7.13 -54.62
CA ALA A 494 -1.68 8.35 -54.65
C ALA A 494 -1.60 9.07 -53.27
N PRO A 495 -1.83 10.39 -53.22
CA PRO A 495 -0.90 11.33 -52.59
C PRO A 495 -1.37 11.89 -51.24
N GLY A 496 -0.42 12.51 -50.54
CA GLY A 496 -0.58 13.01 -49.18
C GLY A 496 -1.36 14.32 -48.99
N LEU A 497 -1.76 14.50 -47.74
CA LEU A 497 -2.13 15.72 -47.00
C LEU A 497 -2.02 15.29 -45.51
N GLY A 498 -1.37 15.96 -44.56
CA GLY A 498 -0.90 17.34 -44.46
C GLY A 498 -1.57 18.01 -43.24
N GLY A 499 -0.88 18.03 -42.08
CA GLY A 499 -1.18 18.88 -40.89
C GLY A 499 -2.09 18.25 -39.83
N GLY A 500 -1.88 18.30 -38.51
CA GLY A 500 -0.94 19.06 -37.69
C GLY A 500 -1.68 20.01 -36.72
N GLY A 501 -1.66 19.71 -35.40
CA GLY A 501 -1.62 20.77 -34.38
C GLY A 501 -2.65 20.80 -33.24
N ARG A 502 -2.11 20.67 -32.01
CA ARG A 502 -2.35 21.50 -30.80
C ARG A 502 -3.63 21.32 -29.97
N THR A 503 -3.48 20.66 -28.82
CA THR A 503 -4.24 20.92 -27.57
C THR A 503 -3.32 20.80 -26.35
N SER A 504 -2.63 21.89 -25.96
CA SER A 504 -1.98 21.96 -24.64
C SER A 504 -1.82 23.38 -24.05
N ILE A 505 -2.59 24.38 -24.50
CA ILE A 505 -2.43 25.79 -24.08
C ILE A 505 -3.65 26.29 -23.29
N ARG A 506 -4.15 25.52 -22.31
CA ARG A 506 -5.23 26.02 -21.43
C ARG A 506 -4.89 26.10 -19.94
N ASN A 507 -3.87 25.40 -19.46
CA ASN A 507 -3.50 25.43 -18.03
C ASN A 507 -2.43 26.48 -17.68
N ARG A 508 -1.76 27.11 -18.66
CA ARG A 508 -0.70 28.11 -18.38
C ARG A 508 -1.25 29.51 -18.06
N THR A 509 -2.46 29.83 -18.48
CA THR A 509 -3.00 31.21 -18.41
C THR A 509 -3.68 31.54 -17.08
N ILE A 510 -3.93 30.56 -16.21
CA ILE A 510 -4.57 30.78 -14.91
C ILE A 510 -3.54 31.14 -13.82
N MET A 511 -2.34 30.55 -13.84
CA MET A 511 -1.28 30.87 -12.86
C MET A 511 -0.61 32.24 -13.09
N GLU A 512 -0.63 32.78 -14.32
CA GLU A 512 -0.05 34.11 -14.60
C GLU A 512 -0.98 35.28 -14.24
N ARG A 513 -2.28 35.02 -14.02
CA ARG A 513 -3.26 36.05 -13.67
C ARG A 513 -3.35 36.34 -12.17
N GLN A 514 -2.85 35.45 -11.31
CA GLN A 514 -2.77 35.67 -9.86
C GLN A 514 -1.49 36.42 -9.41
N ARG A 515 -0.54 36.64 -10.33
CA ARG A 515 0.75 37.28 -10.01
C ARG A 515 0.85 38.77 -10.35
N ARG A 516 -0.24 39.37 -10.86
CA ARG A 516 -0.32 40.80 -11.21
C ARG A 516 -1.56 41.46 -10.62
N GLN A 517 -1.53 41.75 -9.33
CA GLN A 517 -2.19 42.93 -8.77
C GLN A 517 -1.16 43.69 -7.92
N PRO A 518 -0.90 44.98 -8.19
CA PRO A 518 -0.07 45.81 -7.33
C PRO A 518 -0.81 46.19 -6.05
N GLN A 519 -0.09 46.20 -4.94
CA GLN A 519 -0.43 46.97 -3.75
C GLN A 519 -0.45 48.46 -4.12
N ASP A 520 -1.57 49.11 -3.88
CA ASP A 520 -1.61 50.57 -3.70
C ASP A 520 -1.99 50.90 -2.26
N THR A 521 -1.18 51.78 -1.71
CA THR A 521 -1.18 52.45 -0.41
C THR A 521 -2.50 53.07 0.01
N GLN A 522 -2.79 53.03 1.33
CA GLN A 522 -3.33 54.21 2.01
C GLN A 522 -2.89 54.27 3.48
N SER A 523 -2.00 55.22 3.72
CA SER A 523 -1.76 55.91 4.99
C SER A 523 -2.96 56.76 5.40
N GLY A 524 -3.25 56.85 6.70
CA GLY A 524 -4.18 57.84 7.24
C GLY A 524 -4.43 57.65 8.74
N ASP A 525 -3.79 58.51 9.52
CA ASP A 525 -3.99 58.75 10.95
C ASP A 525 -5.46 59.02 11.33
N ASN A 526 -5.86 58.63 12.55
CA ASN A 526 -6.50 59.52 13.54
C ASN A 526 -6.86 58.75 14.84
N GLU A 527 -6.04 58.96 15.86
CA GLU A 527 -6.37 59.66 17.11
C GLU A 527 -7.82 59.58 17.72
N ILE A 528 -7.83 59.30 19.04
CA ILE A 528 -8.70 59.82 20.15
C ILE A 528 -9.89 58.97 20.68
N THR A 529 -9.86 58.82 22.03
CA THR A 529 -10.90 58.49 23.04
C THR A 529 -11.51 57.08 23.01
N GLU A 530 -11.68 56.36 24.13
CA GLU A 530 -11.73 56.68 25.57
C GLU A 530 -11.24 55.47 26.39
#